data_AF-Q4S3U4-F1
#
_entry.id   AF-Q4S3U4-F1
#
_cell.length_a   1.000
_cell.length_b   1.000
_cell.length_c   1.000
_cell.angle_alpha   90.00
_cell.angle_beta   90.00
_cell.angle_gamma   90.00
#
_symmetry.space_group_name_H-M   'P 1'
#
loop_
_entity.id
_entity.type
_entity.pdbx_description
1 polymer ?
#
loop_
_entity_poly.entity_id
_entity_poly.type
_entity_poly.pdbx_seq_one_letter_code
_entity_poly.pdbx_strand_id
1 'polypeptide(L)'
;MKQSYNSVLEVRDQLQKKFDRARKNVLCENNWKKFDLGCYFFSKLTKNWNQSREFCISKGGDLAVLNSKEEQAFVNGWLKTSQNAWIGLFDIETEGTWKWVDGTVVTTTYWQPGQPNSYGGNQDCGEILQDSGGVGQWNDDACTADQTWVCEK
;
A
#
# COMPACT_ATOMS: atom_id res chain seq x y z
N MET A 1 42.93 8.63 7.38
CA MET A 1 41.63 7.93 7.60
C MET A 1 40.59 8.78 8.33
N LYS A 2 40.86 9.43 9.48
CA LYS A 2 39.86 10.23 10.23
C LYS A 2 39.22 11.39 9.44
N GLN A 3 40.00 12.12 8.63
CA GLN A 3 39.49 13.29 7.89
C GLN A 3 38.50 12.92 6.77
N SER A 4 38.72 11.77 6.10
CA SER A 4 37.82 11.22 5.09
C SER A 4 36.52 10.67 5.70
N TYR A 5 36.54 10.25 6.97
CA TYR A 5 35.34 9.78 7.67
C TYR A 5 34.44 10.95 8.10
N ASN A 6 35.04 12.03 8.61
CA ASN A 6 34.31 13.25 8.98
C ASN A 6 33.60 13.89 7.77
N SER A 7 34.24 13.92 6.59
CA SER A 7 33.63 14.44 5.37
C SER A 7 32.44 13.59 4.88
N VAL A 8 32.46 12.28 5.10
CA VAL A 8 31.34 11.39 4.73
C VAL A 8 30.13 11.61 5.64
N LEU A 9 30.35 11.81 6.95
CA LEU A 9 29.27 12.13 7.89
C LEU A 9 28.60 13.47 7.56
N GLU A 10 29.38 14.49 7.20
CA GLU A 10 28.84 15.79 6.80
C GLU A 10 27.98 15.69 5.53
N VAL A 11 28.42 14.93 4.52
CA VAL A 11 27.63 14.70 3.30
C VAL A 11 26.34 13.95 3.63
N ARG A 12 26.39 12.92 4.49
CA ARG A 12 25.21 12.19 4.95
C ARG A 12 24.18 13.12 5.60
N ASP A 13 24.62 13.98 6.53
CA ASP A 13 23.74 14.90 7.24
C ASP A 13 23.11 15.94 6.29
N GLN A 14 23.87 16.41 5.30
CA GLN A 14 23.35 17.30 4.26
C GLN A 14 22.30 16.61 3.39
N LEU A 15 22.53 15.35 3.00
CA LEU A 15 21.57 14.57 2.23
C LEU A 15 20.31 14.31 3.04
N GLN A 16 20.42 13.96 4.33
CA GLN A 16 19.28 13.76 5.21
C GLN A 16 18.43 15.03 5.32
N LYS A 17 19.06 16.20 5.55
CA LYS A 17 18.33 17.48 5.59
C LYS A 17 17.61 17.82 4.29
N LYS A 18 18.24 17.53 3.14
CA LYS A 18 17.60 17.72 1.82
C LYS A 18 16.41 16.78 1.64
N PHE A 19 16.55 15.53 2.05
CA PHE A 19 15.50 14.53 1.99
C PHE A 19 14.32 14.90 2.90
N ASP A 20 14.56 15.32 4.14
CA ASP A 20 13.53 15.77 5.07
C ASP A 20 12.80 17.02 4.55
N ARG A 21 13.52 17.94 3.89
CA ARG A 21 12.92 19.10 3.22
C ARG A 21 12.05 18.66 2.03
N ALA A 22 12.51 17.72 1.21
CA ALA A 22 11.74 17.18 0.10
C ALA A 22 10.44 16.52 0.60
N ARG A 23 10.57 15.63 1.60
CA ARG A 23 9.44 15.03 2.32
C ARG A 23 8.44 16.06 2.79
N LYS A 24 8.90 17.13 3.46
CA LYS A 24 8.00 18.20 3.95
C LYS A 24 7.27 18.92 2.82
N ASN A 25 7.91 19.09 1.67
CA ASN A 25 7.39 19.86 0.54
C ASN A 25 6.51 19.05 -0.43
N VAL A 26 6.36 17.74 -0.25
CA VAL A 26 5.36 16.96 -1.01
C VAL A 26 3.98 17.52 -0.70
N LEU A 27 3.26 17.89 -1.77
CA LEU A 27 1.88 18.37 -1.74
C LEU A 27 1.01 17.35 -2.46
N CYS A 28 -0.02 16.88 -1.76
CA CYS A 28 -1.01 16.00 -2.35
C CYS A 28 -2.20 16.81 -2.88
N GLU A 29 -2.82 16.31 -3.94
CA GLU A 29 -4.07 16.87 -4.47
C GLU A 29 -5.19 16.86 -3.41
N ASN A 30 -6.20 17.71 -3.61
CA ASN A 30 -7.36 17.72 -2.73
C ASN A 30 -8.01 16.33 -2.64
N ASN A 31 -8.32 15.90 -1.41
CA ASN A 31 -8.84 14.56 -1.04
C ASN A 31 -7.82 13.42 -1.04
N TRP A 32 -6.55 13.67 -1.36
CA TRP A 32 -5.46 12.72 -1.14
C TRP A 32 -4.83 12.97 0.24
N LYS A 33 -4.42 11.90 0.90
CA LYS A 33 -3.76 11.93 2.22
C LYS A 33 -2.28 11.69 2.02
N LYS A 34 -1.45 12.52 2.64
CA LYS A 34 -0.01 12.39 2.56
C LYS A 34 0.50 11.40 3.60
N PHE A 35 1.39 10.51 3.16
CA PHE A 35 2.27 9.75 4.05
C PHE A 35 3.65 9.66 3.44
N ASP A 36 4.67 10.05 4.21
CA ASP A 36 6.04 10.20 3.74
C ASP A 36 6.15 11.01 2.42
N LEU A 37 6.54 10.34 1.33
CA LEU A 37 6.66 10.90 -0.02
C LEU A 37 5.45 10.59 -0.90
N GLY A 38 4.56 9.71 -0.46
CA GLY A 38 3.39 9.24 -1.22
C GLY A 38 2.11 10.01 -0.90
N CYS A 39 1.20 9.97 -1.87
CA CYS A 39 -0.15 10.48 -1.74
C CYS A 39 -1.16 9.35 -1.91
N TYR A 40 -2.12 9.24 -0.99
CA TYR A 40 -3.08 8.14 -0.94
C TYR A 40 -4.52 8.62 -1.11
N PHE A 41 -5.27 7.96 -1.98
CA PHE A 41 -6.70 8.20 -2.16
C PHE A 41 -7.51 7.04 -1.62
N PHE A 42 -8.47 7.33 -0.76
CA PHE A 42 -9.37 6.34 -0.16
C PHE A 42 -10.74 6.46 -0.81
N SER A 43 -11.18 5.40 -1.49
CA SER A 43 -12.46 5.43 -2.17
C SER A 43 -13.63 5.41 -1.18
N LYS A 44 -14.77 5.94 -1.63
CA LYS A 44 -16.07 5.85 -0.94
C LYS A 44 -17.04 4.89 -1.63
N LEU A 45 -16.67 4.45 -2.83
CA LEU A 45 -17.45 3.54 -3.66
C LEU A 45 -16.78 2.18 -3.60
N THR A 46 -17.51 1.14 -4.01
CA THR A 46 -16.96 -0.19 -4.18
C THR A 46 -16.82 -0.54 -5.66
N LYS A 47 -15.77 -1.30 -5.99
CA LYS A 47 -15.43 -1.80 -7.32
C LYS A 47 -14.66 -3.10 -7.19
N ASN A 48 -14.64 -3.89 -8.25
CA ASN A 48 -13.73 -5.01 -8.35
C ASN A 48 -12.26 -4.55 -8.47
N TRP A 49 -11.33 -5.48 -8.26
CA TRP A 49 -9.91 -5.13 -8.16
C TRP A 49 -9.38 -4.46 -9.45
N ASN A 50 -9.73 -5.01 -10.61
CA ASN A 50 -9.32 -4.47 -11.91
C ASN A 50 -9.87 -3.05 -12.14
N GLN A 51 -11.15 -2.82 -11.90
CA GLN A 51 -11.77 -1.50 -12.05
C GLN A 51 -11.22 -0.48 -11.04
N SER A 52 -10.86 -0.94 -9.85
CA SER A 52 -10.20 -0.12 -8.83
C SER A 52 -8.80 0.32 -9.29
N ARG A 53 -8.05 -0.62 -9.87
CA ARG A 53 -6.73 -0.36 -10.47
C ARG A 53 -6.81 0.62 -11.62
N GLU A 54 -7.73 0.41 -12.56
CA GLU A 54 -7.99 1.32 -13.68
C GLU A 54 -8.31 2.73 -13.19
N PHE A 55 -9.10 2.85 -12.10
CA PHE A 55 -9.36 4.14 -11.49
C PHE A 55 -8.07 4.80 -10.98
N CYS A 56 -7.23 4.09 -10.23
CA CYS A 56 -5.98 4.64 -9.71
C CYS A 56 -5.02 5.08 -10.82
N ILE A 57 -4.89 4.25 -11.87
CA ILE A 57 -4.12 4.57 -13.09
C ILE A 57 -4.69 5.83 -13.77
N SER A 58 -6.01 5.96 -13.88
CA SER A 58 -6.65 7.16 -14.46
C SER A 58 -6.38 8.43 -13.65
N LYS A 59 -5.99 8.29 -12.37
CA LYS A 59 -5.58 9.41 -11.53
C LYS A 59 -4.09 9.70 -11.58
N GLY A 60 -3.29 8.88 -12.27
CA GLY A 60 -1.83 9.02 -12.34
C GLY A 60 -1.09 8.34 -11.19
N GLY A 61 -1.71 7.33 -10.57
CA GLY A 61 -1.11 6.45 -9.57
C GLY A 61 -1.40 4.98 -9.90
N ASP A 62 -1.35 4.09 -8.90
CA ASP A 62 -1.85 2.71 -9.00
C ASP A 62 -2.51 2.33 -7.66
N LEU A 63 -3.00 1.10 -7.52
CA LEU A 63 -3.40 0.57 -6.20
C LEU A 63 -2.20 0.58 -5.24
N ALA A 64 -2.45 0.86 -3.96
CA ALA A 64 -1.40 1.11 -2.98
C ALA A 64 -0.46 -0.10 -2.78
N VAL A 65 0.84 0.16 -2.68
CA VAL A 65 1.91 -0.81 -2.47
C VAL A 65 2.49 -0.59 -1.08
N LEU A 66 2.26 -1.53 -0.17
CA LEU A 66 2.55 -1.32 1.25
C LEU A 66 3.93 -1.88 1.61
N ASN A 67 4.93 -1.02 1.56
CA ASN A 67 6.35 -1.36 1.70
C ASN A 67 6.89 -1.28 3.12
N SER A 68 6.10 -0.75 4.07
CA SER A 68 6.52 -0.61 5.47
C SER A 68 5.37 -0.81 6.46
N LYS A 69 5.74 -1.09 7.71
CA LYS A 69 4.77 -1.24 8.81
C LYS A 69 4.05 0.08 9.10
N GLU A 70 4.77 1.19 8.98
CA GLU A 70 4.26 2.53 9.22
C GLU A 70 3.25 2.93 8.14
N GLU A 71 3.50 2.55 6.89
CA GLU A 71 2.59 2.73 5.77
C GLU A 71 1.33 1.88 5.91
N GLN A 72 1.47 0.59 6.24
CA GLN A 72 0.35 -0.29 6.58
C GLN A 72 -0.53 0.35 7.67
N ALA A 73 0.10 0.81 8.76
CA ALA A 73 -0.61 1.44 9.86
C ALA A 73 -1.28 2.76 9.45
N PHE A 74 -0.65 3.56 8.59
CA PHE A 74 -1.24 4.77 8.04
C PHE A 74 -2.51 4.45 7.22
N VAL A 75 -2.44 3.49 6.31
CA VAL A 75 -3.58 3.09 5.47
C VAL A 75 -4.73 2.58 6.34
N ASN A 76 -4.44 1.69 7.31
CA ASN A 76 -5.43 1.19 8.28
C ASN A 76 -6.13 2.33 9.03
N GLY A 77 -5.39 3.37 9.44
CA GLY A 77 -5.94 4.50 10.20
C GLY A 77 -6.97 5.34 9.44
N TRP A 78 -7.05 5.20 8.12
CA TRP A 78 -8.04 5.88 7.28
C TRP A 78 -9.24 5.02 6.89
N LEU A 79 -9.15 3.70 7.09
CA LEU A 79 -10.27 2.79 6.86
C LEU A 79 -11.26 2.86 8.03
N LYS A 80 -12.55 2.79 7.72
CA LYS A 80 -13.58 2.72 8.76
C LYS A 80 -13.71 1.31 9.32
N THR A 81 -14.25 1.18 10.52
CA THR A 81 -14.64 -0.13 11.06
C THR A 81 -15.59 -0.84 10.10
N SER A 82 -15.36 -2.13 9.88
CA SER A 82 -16.06 -3.00 8.93
C SER A 82 -15.92 -2.57 7.46
N GLN A 83 -14.85 -1.85 7.10
CA GLN A 83 -14.54 -1.48 5.73
C GLN A 83 -13.39 -2.32 5.20
N ASN A 84 -13.63 -3.02 4.09
CA ASN A 84 -12.59 -3.72 3.34
C ASN A 84 -12.10 -2.86 2.17
N ALA A 85 -10.81 -2.94 1.87
CA ALA A 85 -10.23 -2.16 0.78
C ALA A 85 -9.20 -2.95 -0.03
N TRP A 86 -9.35 -2.93 -1.36
CA TRP A 86 -8.33 -3.40 -2.29
C TRP A 86 -7.03 -2.60 -2.15
N ILE A 87 -5.93 -3.33 -2.20
CA ILE A 87 -4.57 -2.83 -2.34
C ILE A 87 -3.91 -3.46 -3.57
N GLY A 88 -2.72 -3.00 -3.94
CA GLY A 88 -2.05 -3.41 -5.17
C GLY A 88 -1.47 -4.82 -5.14
N LEU A 89 -1.99 -5.70 -4.30
CA LEU A 89 -1.49 -7.03 -4.01
C LEU A 89 -2.24 -8.06 -4.86
N PHE A 90 -1.52 -8.94 -5.56
CA PHE A 90 -2.12 -10.01 -6.39
C PHE A 90 -1.17 -11.21 -6.55
N ASP A 91 -1.70 -12.38 -6.89
CA ASP A 91 -0.91 -13.56 -7.30
C ASP A 91 -1.49 -14.29 -8.53
N ILE A 92 -2.37 -13.63 -9.28
CA ILE A 92 -3.03 -14.15 -10.51
C ILE A 92 -2.09 -14.77 -11.56
N GLU A 93 -0.81 -14.39 -11.55
CA GLU A 93 0.19 -14.94 -12.47
C GLU A 93 0.69 -16.32 -12.04
N THR A 94 0.82 -16.56 -10.73
CA THR A 94 1.35 -17.78 -10.14
C THR A 94 0.87 -17.88 -8.70
N GLU A 95 -0.14 -18.73 -8.48
CA GLU A 95 -0.72 -19.03 -7.17
C GLU A 95 0.35 -19.19 -6.08
N GLY A 96 0.17 -18.48 -4.96
CA GLY A 96 1.09 -18.47 -3.83
C GLY A 96 2.31 -17.57 -4.01
N THR A 97 2.53 -16.98 -5.20
CA THR A 97 3.59 -16.01 -5.47
C THR A 97 3.03 -14.60 -5.59
N TRP A 98 2.87 -13.97 -4.43
CA TRP A 98 2.30 -12.63 -4.31
C TRP A 98 3.24 -11.54 -4.81
N LYS A 99 2.68 -10.63 -5.60
CA LYS A 99 3.35 -9.47 -6.19
C LYS A 99 2.54 -8.20 -5.95
N TRP A 100 3.25 -7.08 -6.05
CA TRP A 100 2.67 -5.77 -6.08
C TRP A 100 2.44 -5.30 -7.53
N VAL A 101 1.50 -4.37 -7.72
CA VAL A 101 1.22 -3.75 -9.04
C VAL A 101 2.42 -3.04 -9.68
N ASP A 102 3.44 -2.70 -8.89
CA ASP A 102 4.73 -2.16 -9.37
C ASP A 102 5.70 -3.24 -9.90
N GLY A 103 5.30 -4.52 -9.84
CA GLY A 103 6.05 -5.67 -10.32
C GLY A 103 7.01 -6.29 -9.29
N THR A 104 7.11 -5.72 -8.09
CA THR A 104 7.96 -6.28 -7.03
C THR A 104 7.31 -7.49 -6.36
N VAL A 105 8.14 -8.44 -5.93
CA VAL A 105 7.68 -9.61 -5.17
C VAL A 105 7.50 -9.21 -3.70
N VAL A 106 6.45 -9.72 -3.08
CA VAL A 106 6.13 -9.42 -1.69
C VAL A 106 7.13 -10.11 -0.76
N THR A 107 7.87 -9.33 0.03
CA THR A 107 8.84 -9.86 1.01
C THR A 107 8.39 -9.73 2.45
N THR A 108 7.51 -8.76 2.73
CA THR A 108 6.95 -8.49 4.04
C THR A 108 5.45 -8.59 3.95
N THR A 109 4.84 -9.33 4.86
CA THR A 109 3.40 -9.61 4.81
C THR A 109 2.69 -9.19 6.08
N TYR A 110 1.45 -8.72 5.94
CA TYR A 110 0.56 -8.43 7.06
C TYR A 110 -0.73 -9.24 7.01
N TRP A 111 -0.66 -10.48 6.51
CA TRP A 111 -1.79 -11.42 6.44
C TRP A 111 -2.50 -11.59 7.80
N GLN A 112 -3.82 -11.76 7.73
CA GLN A 112 -4.60 -12.32 8.83
C GLN A 112 -4.13 -13.75 9.14
N PRO A 113 -4.24 -14.23 10.38
CA PRO A 113 -3.95 -15.62 10.69
C PRO A 113 -4.75 -16.58 9.80
N GLY A 114 -4.05 -17.45 9.09
CA GLY A 114 -4.66 -18.40 8.16
C GLY A 114 -4.78 -17.92 6.72
N GLN A 115 -4.33 -16.70 6.40
CA GLN A 115 -4.28 -16.17 5.04
C GLN A 115 -2.84 -16.10 4.47
N PRO A 116 -2.68 -16.14 3.14
CA PRO A 116 -3.72 -16.39 2.13
C PRO A 116 -4.13 -17.87 2.10
N ASN A 117 -5.39 -18.17 1.79
CA ASN A 117 -5.93 -19.54 1.81
C ASN A 117 -6.53 -20.01 0.48
N SER A 118 -6.62 -19.11 -0.51
CA SER A 118 -7.23 -19.33 -1.81
C SER A 118 -8.58 -20.06 -1.67
N TYR A 119 -9.50 -19.52 -0.88
CA TYR A 119 -10.78 -20.16 -0.59
C TYR A 119 -11.56 -20.41 -1.89
N GLY A 120 -11.80 -21.68 -2.21
CA GLY A 120 -12.44 -22.07 -3.48
C GLY A 120 -11.51 -22.08 -4.69
N GLY A 121 -10.22 -21.77 -4.50
CA GLY A 121 -9.17 -21.81 -5.52
C GLY A 121 -9.21 -20.66 -6.52
N ASN A 122 -9.72 -19.49 -6.12
CA ASN A 122 -9.92 -18.34 -7.01
C ASN A 122 -9.80 -16.97 -6.31
N GLN A 123 -9.01 -16.88 -5.23
CA GLN A 123 -8.80 -15.62 -4.50
C GLN A 123 -7.42 -15.05 -4.79
N ASP A 124 -7.31 -14.35 -5.92
CA ASP A 124 -6.00 -13.94 -6.44
C ASP A 124 -5.64 -12.47 -6.16
N CYS A 125 -6.46 -11.77 -5.35
CA CYS A 125 -6.34 -10.33 -5.10
C CYS A 125 -6.36 -10.01 -3.60
N GLY A 126 -5.46 -9.14 -3.17
CA GLY A 126 -5.29 -8.78 -1.76
C GLY A 126 -6.09 -7.55 -1.35
N GLU A 127 -6.77 -7.66 -0.21
CA GLU A 127 -7.48 -6.58 0.47
C GLU A 127 -7.00 -6.41 1.91
N ILE A 128 -7.27 -5.25 2.51
CA ILE A 128 -7.19 -5.03 3.94
C ILE A 128 -8.57 -5.22 4.55
N LEU A 129 -8.66 -6.05 5.59
CA LEU A 129 -9.84 -6.20 6.43
C LEU A 129 -9.75 -5.30 7.65
N GLN A 130 -10.54 -4.23 7.71
CA GLN A 130 -10.65 -3.41 8.92
C GLN A 130 -11.84 -3.89 9.77
N ASP A 131 -11.71 -5.03 10.44
CA ASP A 131 -12.76 -5.58 11.31
C ASP A 131 -12.89 -4.82 12.66
N SER A 132 -13.90 -5.17 13.46
CA SER A 132 -14.17 -4.52 14.75
C SER A 132 -13.22 -4.95 15.89
N GLY A 133 -12.34 -5.93 15.66
CA GLY A 133 -11.52 -6.58 16.70
C GLY A 133 -10.01 -6.41 16.54
N GLY A 134 -9.52 -5.90 15.41
CA GLY A 134 -8.10 -5.90 15.07
C GLY A 134 -7.59 -4.68 14.28
N VAL A 135 -6.27 -4.69 14.07
CA VAL A 135 -5.57 -3.80 13.13
C VAL A 135 -5.84 -4.34 11.73
N GLY A 136 -6.05 -3.47 10.73
CA GLY A 136 -6.24 -3.91 9.35
C GLY A 136 -5.13 -4.85 8.87
N GLN A 137 -5.49 -6.10 8.58
CA GLN A 137 -4.58 -7.15 8.11
C GLN A 137 -5.06 -7.63 6.75
N TRP A 138 -4.16 -8.26 6.00
CA TRP A 138 -4.43 -8.67 4.63
C TRP A 138 -5.27 -9.93 4.56
N ASN A 139 -6.11 -9.98 3.55
CA ASN A 139 -6.90 -11.13 3.14
C ASN A 139 -6.81 -11.25 1.63
N ASP A 140 -6.79 -12.48 1.12
CA ASP A 140 -7.03 -12.78 -0.27
C ASP A 140 -8.53 -12.93 -0.53
N ASP A 141 -9.01 -12.31 -1.59
CA ASP A 141 -10.41 -12.44 -2.03
C ASP A 141 -10.51 -12.52 -3.55
N ALA A 142 -11.65 -13.01 -4.03
CA ALA A 142 -11.90 -13.12 -5.45
C ALA A 142 -11.83 -11.72 -6.09
N CYS A 143 -10.96 -11.56 -7.09
CA CYS A 143 -10.73 -10.27 -7.75
C CYS A 143 -12.01 -9.62 -8.32
N THR A 144 -13.09 -10.39 -8.49
CA THR A 144 -14.40 -9.96 -8.95
C THR A 144 -15.29 -9.35 -7.87
N ALA A 145 -14.94 -9.49 -6.58
CA ALA A 145 -15.70 -8.93 -5.47
C ALA A 145 -15.63 -7.40 -5.45
N ASP A 146 -16.71 -6.74 -5.03
CA ASP A 146 -16.75 -5.28 -4.95
C ASP A 146 -16.33 -4.81 -3.56
N GLN A 147 -15.15 -4.18 -3.46
CA GLN A 147 -14.63 -3.59 -2.23
C GLN A 147 -14.30 -2.12 -2.44
N THR A 148 -14.11 -1.36 -1.36
CA THR A 148 -13.46 -0.05 -1.49
C THR A 148 -12.01 -0.23 -1.94
N TRP A 149 -11.28 0.82 -2.24
CA TRP A 149 -9.89 0.69 -2.71
C TRP A 149 -9.04 1.87 -2.27
N VAL A 150 -7.72 1.63 -2.23
CA VAL A 150 -6.72 2.64 -1.90
C VAL A 150 -5.79 2.82 -3.09
N CYS A 151 -5.70 4.04 -3.60
CA CYS A 151 -4.68 4.40 -4.60
C CYS A 151 -3.46 5.02 -3.93
N GLU A 152 -2.31 4.93 -4.60
CA GLU A 152 -1.06 5.58 -4.23
C GLU A 152 -0.43 6.28 -5.44
N LYS A 153 0.25 7.39 -5.19
CA LYS A 153 1.05 8.19 -6.14
C LYS A 153 2.38 8.59 -5.51
#